data_AF-A0A9E3F9W7-F1
#
_entry.id   AF-A0A9E3F9W7-F1
#
_cell.length_a   1.000
_cell.length_b   1.000
_cell.length_c   1.000
_cell.angle_alpha   90.00
_cell.angle_beta   90.00
_cell.angle_gamma   90.00
#
_symmetry.space_group_name_H-M   'P 1'
#
loop_
_entity.id
_entity.type
_entity.pdbx_description
1 polymer ?
#
loop_
_entity_poly.entity_id
_entity_poly.type
_entity_poly.pdbx_seq_one_letter_code
_entity_poly.pdbx_strand_id
1 'polypeptide(L)'
;MLEAALRSGAAARRCVFEVFARSLPGRRRYGVVAGLQRVLDLLPMFRFDDDALDFLVESKVVDAATREYLADYAFTGSIDAYAEGEVYVPGSPVLTVEGSFAECVVLETLILSVFNHDSAVATAAARMVHAAGDRPCIEMGSRRTHEEAAVASARAAYIGGFASTSNLAAGRRWQIPTTGTAAHAFTLVHDDEPAAFAAQVASLGPGTTLLVDTYDVSGGIRNAVAAAGTGLGAIRLDSGDLLTEARA
;
A
#
# COMPACT_ATOMS: atom_id res chain seq x y z
N MET A 1 -8.17 10.28 27.47
CA MET A 1 -6.89 9.95 28.15
C MET A 1 -6.03 11.20 28.32
N LEU A 2 -5.73 11.92 27.23
CA LEU A 2 -4.95 13.17 27.25
C LEU A 2 -5.46 14.18 28.30
N GLU A 3 -6.73 14.57 28.24
CA GLU A 3 -7.34 15.54 29.19
C GLU A 3 -7.17 15.13 30.66
N ALA A 4 -7.42 13.85 30.98
CA ALA A 4 -7.22 13.33 32.33
C ALA A 4 -5.75 13.35 32.76
N ALA A 5 -4.82 13.11 31.84
CA ALA A 5 -3.38 13.18 32.10
C ALA A 5 -2.91 14.63 32.31
N LEU A 6 -3.46 15.60 31.57
CA LEU A 6 -3.21 17.03 31.77
C LEU A 6 -3.69 17.46 33.16
N ARG A 7 -4.94 17.13 33.53
CA ARG A 7 -5.51 17.48 34.85
C ARG A 7 -4.82 16.82 36.04
N SER A 8 -4.33 15.59 35.89
CA SER A 8 -3.61 14.88 36.95
C SER A 8 -2.11 15.24 37.03
N GLY A 9 -1.59 16.02 36.10
CA GLY A 9 -0.15 16.32 35.99
C GLY A 9 0.69 15.17 35.41
N ALA A 10 0.08 14.06 35.00
CA ALA A 10 0.77 12.92 34.41
C ALA A 10 1.19 13.14 32.94
N ALA A 11 0.64 14.16 32.27
CA ALA A 11 0.88 14.47 30.86
C ALA A 11 2.37 14.56 30.49
N ALA A 12 3.17 15.24 31.32
CA ALA A 12 4.61 15.46 31.09
C ALA A 12 5.49 14.25 31.50
N ARG A 13 4.91 13.18 32.04
CA ARG A 13 5.68 12.00 32.48
C ARG A 13 6.35 11.35 31.28
N ARG A 14 7.65 11.10 31.38
CA ARG A 14 8.40 10.34 30.36
C ARG A 14 7.94 8.89 30.32
N CYS A 15 7.63 8.41 29.12
CA CYS A 15 7.11 7.08 28.88
C CYS A 15 7.74 6.49 27.62
N VAL A 16 7.70 5.15 27.56
CA VAL A 16 8.07 4.35 26.37
C VAL A 16 6.82 3.58 25.95
N PHE A 17 6.47 3.67 24.67
CA PHE A 17 5.37 2.92 24.05
C PHE A 17 5.96 1.96 23.02
N GLU A 18 5.64 0.68 23.12
CA GLU A 18 6.10 -0.35 22.18
C GLU A 18 4.96 -0.84 21.30
N VAL A 19 5.19 -0.86 19.99
CA VAL A 19 4.29 -1.42 18.99
C VAL A 19 4.74 -2.83 18.66
N PHE A 20 3.87 -3.81 18.89
CA PHE A 20 4.13 -5.20 18.58
C PHE A 20 2.83 -5.94 18.23
N ALA A 21 2.94 -7.01 17.43
CA ALA A 21 1.82 -7.90 17.17
C ALA A 21 1.71 -8.95 18.29
N ARG A 22 0.50 -9.20 18.79
CA ARG A 22 0.23 -10.30 19.74
C ARG A 22 0.12 -11.65 19.04
N SER A 23 -0.40 -11.65 17.82
CA SER A 23 -0.58 -12.82 16.97
C SER A 23 -0.61 -12.37 15.51
N LEU A 24 -0.47 -13.33 14.59
CA LEU A 24 -0.57 -13.08 13.15
C LEU A 24 -1.77 -13.83 12.57
N PRO A 25 -2.49 -13.27 11.58
CA PRO A 25 -3.69 -13.89 11.05
C PRO A 25 -3.41 -15.21 10.31
N GLY A 26 -4.22 -16.22 10.60
CA GLY A 26 -4.11 -17.55 10.01
C GLY A 26 -2.92 -18.34 10.56
N ARG A 27 -2.17 -19.00 9.67
CA ARG A 27 -0.98 -19.82 10.01
C ARG A 27 0.35 -19.11 9.70
N ARG A 28 0.35 -17.78 9.71
CA ARG A 28 1.56 -16.98 9.43
C ARG A 28 2.54 -17.11 10.59
N ARG A 29 3.78 -17.49 10.28
CA ARG A 29 4.87 -17.61 11.27
C ARG A 29 5.68 -16.34 11.46
N TYR A 30 5.54 -15.39 10.53
CA TYR A 30 6.24 -14.12 10.56
C TYR A 30 5.41 -13.03 9.85
N GLY A 31 5.69 -11.78 10.17
CA GLY A 31 5.27 -10.61 9.42
C GLY A 31 6.46 -9.88 8.82
N VAL A 32 6.19 -9.00 7.85
CA VAL A 32 7.18 -8.10 7.25
C VAL A 32 6.86 -6.69 7.73
N VAL A 33 7.86 -6.00 8.31
CA VAL A 33 7.72 -4.63 8.79
C VAL A 33 7.52 -3.70 7.59
N ALA A 34 6.42 -2.96 7.60
CA ALA A 34 6.16 -1.86 6.67
C ALA A 34 5.29 -0.80 7.35
N GLY A 35 5.48 0.45 6.95
CA GLY A 35 4.78 1.62 7.46
C GLY A 35 5.68 2.71 8.05
N LEU A 36 6.95 2.42 8.33
CA LEU A 36 7.85 3.37 9.03
C LEU A 36 7.98 4.70 8.27
N GLN A 37 8.34 4.67 6.99
CA GLN A 37 8.48 5.93 6.22
C GLN A 37 7.15 6.70 6.13
N ARG A 38 6.01 6.00 6.04
CA ARG A 38 4.69 6.66 6.06
C ARG A 38 4.42 7.34 7.39
N VAL A 39 4.76 6.70 8.51
CA VAL A 39 4.67 7.33 9.83
C VAL A 39 5.54 8.59 9.87
N LEU A 40 6.80 8.49 9.43
CA LEU A 40 7.72 9.63 9.42
C LEU A 40 7.22 10.80 8.56
N ASP A 41 6.61 10.52 7.40
CA ASP A 41 5.98 11.54 6.55
C ASP A 41 4.77 12.20 7.23
N LEU A 42 3.99 11.42 7.99
CA LEU A 42 2.74 11.88 8.62
C LEU A 42 2.99 12.63 9.94
N LEU A 43 4.04 12.30 10.69
CA LEU A 43 4.37 12.94 11.97
C LEU A 43 4.40 14.47 11.91
N PRO A 44 5.12 15.13 10.98
CA PRO A 44 5.13 16.59 10.92
C PRO A 44 3.78 17.19 10.50
N MET A 45 2.97 16.43 9.75
CA MET A 45 1.64 16.83 9.27
C MET A 45 0.54 16.59 10.30
N PHE A 46 0.79 15.78 11.32
CA PHE A 46 -0.19 15.43 12.34
C PHE A 46 -0.35 16.58 13.34
N ARG A 47 -1.11 17.58 12.89
CA ARG A 47 -1.46 18.82 13.57
C ARG A 47 -2.98 18.96 13.62
N PHE A 48 -3.47 19.74 14.56
CA PHE A 48 -4.90 20.03 14.73
C PHE A 48 -5.15 21.45 14.24
N ASP A 49 -5.89 21.58 13.14
CA ASP A 49 -6.34 22.89 12.66
C ASP A 49 -7.51 23.42 13.50
N ASP A 50 -7.83 24.70 13.30
CA ASP A 50 -8.90 25.36 14.06
C ASP A 50 -10.25 24.66 13.89
N ASP A 51 -10.56 24.18 12.67
CA ASP A 51 -11.80 23.46 12.38
C ASP A 51 -11.90 22.16 13.18
N ALA A 52 -10.83 21.37 13.26
CA ALA A 52 -10.79 20.15 14.07
C ALA A 52 -10.86 20.46 15.57
N LEU A 53 -10.16 21.49 16.05
CA LEU A 53 -10.17 21.89 17.46
C LEU A 53 -11.55 22.36 17.89
N ASP A 54 -12.20 23.18 17.08
CA ASP A 54 -13.53 23.71 17.37
C ASP A 54 -14.56 22.57 17.36
N PHE A 55 -14.49 21.65 16.40
CA PHE A 55 -15.30 20.44 16.40
C PHE A 55 -15.16 19.63 17.70
N LEU A 56 -13.92 19.43 18.19
CA LEU A 56 -13.66 18.66 19.41
C LEU A 56 -14.24 19.34 20.66
N VAL A 57 -14.17 20.66 20.73
CA VAL A 57 -14.73 21.44 21.85
C VAL A 57 -16.26 21.47 21.80
N GLU A 58 -16.85 21.77 20.64
CA GLU A 58 -18.30 21.79 20.44
C GLU A 58 -18.93 20.43 20.71
N SER A 59 -18.24 19.36 20.30
CA SER A 59 -18.63 17.96 20.56
C SER A 59 -18.35 17.52 22.00
N LYS A 60 -17.79 18.38 22.85
CA LYS A 60 -17.44 18.11 24.26
C LYS A 60 -16.49 16.91 24.43
N VAL A 61 -15.63 16.69 23.45
CA VAL A 61 -14.58 15.66 23.50
C VAL A 61 -13.39 16.14 24.32
N VAL A 62 -13.09 17.44 24.28
CA VAL A 62 -11.97 18.07 24.98
C VAL A 62 -12.38 19.36 25.67
N ASP A 63 -11.76 19.65 26.82
CA ASP A 63 -11.84 20.94 27.50
C ASP A 63 -10.89 22.00 26.91
N ALA A 64 -11.02 23.25 27.38
CA ALA A 64 -10.24 24.38 26.86
C ALA A 64 -8.71 24.19 27.04
N ALA A 65 -8.27 23.60 28.15
CA ALA A 65 -6.86 23.35 28.41
C ALA A 65 -6.31 22.27 27.46
N THR A 66 -7.11 21.25 27.17
CA THR A 66 -6.76 20.20 26.20
C THR A 66 -6.76 20.75 24.77
N ARG A 67 -7.67 21.66 24.43
CA ARG A 67 -7.66 22.39 23.15
C ARG A 67 -6.36 23.17 22.97
N GLU A 68 -5.93 23.92 23.97
CA GLU A 68 -4.68 24.70 23.93
C GLU A 68 -3.46 23.79 23.72
N TYR A 69 -3.39 22.67 24.44
CA TYR A 69 -2.35 21.67 24.22
C TYR A 69 -2.34 21.11 22.79
N LEU A 70 -3.52 20.79 22.24
CA LEU A 70 -3.65 20.22 20.89
C LEU A 70 -3.30 21.23 19.79
N ALA A 71 -3.57 22.52 19.99
CA ALA A 71 -3.23 23.58 19.05
C ALA A 71 -1.71 23.68 18.81
N ASP A 72 -0.92 23.54 19.88
CA ASP A 72 0.54 23.59 19.82
C ASP A 72 1.20 22.21 19.65
N TYR A 73 0.39 21.15 19.51
CA TYR A 73 0.87 19.77 19.52
C TYR A 73 1.93 19.55 18.44
N ALA A 74 3.14 19.16 18.87
CA ALA A 74 4.25 18.71 18.05
C ALA A 74 4.89 17.50 18.73
N PHE A 75 5.19 16.43 17.98
CA PHE A 75 6.02 15.37 18.52
C PHE A 75 7.49 15.81 18.58
N THR A 76 8.09 15.74 19.77
CA THR A 76 9.50 16.12 20.03
C THR A 76 10.33 14.97 20.62
N GLY A 77 9.71 13.79 20.76
CA GLY A 77 10.35 12.59 21.26
C GLY A 77 11.25 11.88 20.25
N SER A 78 11.62 10.65 20.58
CA SER A 78 12.42 9.77 19.72
C SER A 78 11.62 8.53 19.30
N ILE A 79 11.97 7.99 18.14
CA ILE A 79 11.42 6.75 17.61
C ILE A 79 12.59 5.85 17.24
N ASP A 80 12.56 4.62 17.74
CA ASP A 80 13.43 3.52 17.33
C ASP A 80 12.57 2.45 16.66
N ALA A 81 13.01 1.87 15.54
CA ALA A 81 12.19 0.94 14.77
C ALA A 81 13.04 -0.02 13.94
N TYR A 82 12.46 -1.19 13.67
CA TYR A 82 13.00 -2.12 12.68
C TYR A 82 13.01 -1.48 11.29
N ALA A 83 13.97 -1.87 10.46
CA ALA A 83 14.02 -1.39 9.08
C ALA A 83 12.83 -1.98 8.30
N GLU A 84 12.26 -1.20 7.37
CA GLU A 84 11.20 -1.73 6.50
C GLU A 84 11.73 -2.87 5.63
N GLY A 85 10.93 -3.93 5.51
CA GLY A 85 11.34 -5.19 4.87
C GLY A 85 11.89 -6.23 5.86
N GLU A 86 12.23 -5.86 7.09
CA GLU A 86 12.63 -6.83 8.10
C GLU A 86 11.49 -7.75 8.52
N VAL A 87 11.86 -8.95 8.98
CA VAL A 87 10.94 -9.97 9.44
C VAL A 87 10.72 -9.83 10.95
N TYR A 88 9.47 -9.86 11.39
CA TYR A 88 9.13 -9.86 12.82
C TYR A 88 8.24 -11.05 13.21
N VAL A 89 8.26 -11.38 14.50
CA VAL A 89 7.41 -12.40 15.13
C VAL A 89 6.55 -11.78 16.23
N PRO A 90 5.44 -12.40 16.63
CA PRO A 90 4.63 -11.91 17.74
C PRO A 90 5.44 -11.67 19.02
N GLY A 91 5.16 -10.58 19.72
CA GLY A 91 5.86 -10.15 20.93
C GLY A 91 7.16 -9.39 20.67
N SER A 92 7.61 -9.24 19.42
CA SER A 92 8.75 -8.39 19.06
C SER A 92 8.31 -6.93 18.94
N PRO A 93 8.94 -5.97 19.65
CA PRO A 93 8.67 -4.54 19.46
C PRO A 93 9.24 -4.10 18.11
N VAL A 94 8.37 -3.84 17.13
CA VAL A 94 8.79 -3.41 15.78
C VAL A 94 9.03 -1.90 15.71
N LEU A 95 8.47 -1.15 16.66
CA LEU A 95 8.64 0.29 16.81
C LEU A 95 8.47 0.67 18.29
N THR A 96 9.34 1.55 18.76
CA THR A 96 9.36 2.09 20.12
C THR A 96 9.30 3.62 20.04
N VAL A 97 8.35 4.23 20.75
CA VAL A 97 8.20 5.69 20.86
C VAL A 97 8.54 6.13 22.27
N GLU A 98 9.48 7.05 22.41
CA GLU A 98 9.83 7.65 23.69
C GLU A 98 9.52 9.14 23.70
N GLY A 99 8.71 9.57 24.68
CA GLY A 99 8.22 10.95 24.75
C GLY A 99 7.56 11.24 26.10
N SER A 100 6.90 12.40 26.21
CA SER A 100 5.91 12.58 27.27
C SER A 100 4.69 11.68 27.02
N PHE A 101 3.94 11.33 28.08
CA PHE A 101 2.69 10.57 27.94
C PHE A 101 1.73 11.27 26.98
N ALA A 102 1.60 12.59 27.09
CA ALA A 102 0.70 13.38 26.26
C ALA A 102 1.09 13.39 24.78
N GLU A 103 2.39 13.37 24.45
CA GLU A 103 2.86 13.22 23.07
C GLU A 103 2.56 11.81 22.53
N CYS A 104 2.97 10.78 23.27
CA CYS A 104 2.92 9.40 22.79
C CYS A 104 1.48 8.89 22.60
N VAL A 105 0.58 9.23 23.54
CA VAL A 105 -0.80 8.69 23.54
C VAL A 105 -1.62 9.18 22.34
N VAL A 106 -1.34 10.38 21.81
CA VAL A 106 -2.07 10.93 20.67
C VAL A 106 -1.59 10.29 19.35
N LEU A 107 -0.32 9.86 19.28
CA LEU A 107 0.23 9.18 18.11
C LEU A 107 -0.22 7.72 17.95
N GLU A 108 -0.71 7.09 19.01
CA GLU A 108 -1.00 5.65 19.04
C GLU A 108 -1.88 5.22 17.85
N THR A 109 -2.98 5.94 17.60
CA THR A 109 -3.91 5.58 16.52
C THR A 109 -3.29 5.76 15.13
N LEU A 110 -2.52 6.83 14.93
CA LEU A 110 -1.83 7.10 13.66
C LEU A 110 -0.84 5.98 13.34
N ILE A 111 0.02 5.65 14.30
CA ILE A 111 1.06 4.62 14.16
C ILE A 111 0.42 3.25 13.92
N LEU A 112 -0.56 2.87 14.75
CA LEU A 112 -1.22 1.57 14.61
C LEU A 112 -1.98 1.45 13.29
N SER A 113 -2.65 2.52 12.83
CA SER A 113 -3.36 2.50 11.54
C SER A 113 -2.41 2.22 10.38
N VAL A 114 -1.27 2.91 10.35
CA VAL A 114 -0.25 2.74 9.31
C VAL A 114 0.40 1.36 9.37
N PHE A 115 0.92 0.97 10.55
CA PHE A 115 1.65 -0.31 10.69
C PHE A 115 0.75 -1.53 10.47
N ASN A 116 -0.50 -1.51 10.97
CA ASN A 116 -1.42 -2.62 10.74
C ASN A 116 -1.72 -2.81 9.25
N HIS A 117 -1.98 -1.71 8.52
CA HIS A 117 -2.28 -1.78 7.09
C HIS A 117 -1.05 -2.23 6.29
N ASP A 118 0.06 -1.51 6.40
CA ASP A 118 1.24 -1.72 5.55
C ASP A 118 1.88 -3.08 5.82
N SER A 119 2.10 -3.43 7.10
CA SER A 119 2.72 -4.71 7.43
C SER A 119 1.84 -5.90 7.04
N ALA A 120 0.50 -5.77 7.10
CA ALA A 120 -0.40 -6.83 6.65
C ALA A 120 -0.31 -7.08 5.14
N VAL A 121 -0.23 -6.01 4.34
CA VAL A 121 -0.07 -6.06 2.88
C VAL A 121 1.31 -6.58 2.51
N ALA A 122 2.38 -6.03 3.10
CA ALA A 122 3.76 -6.47 2.85
C ALA A 122 3.95 -7.97 3.18
N THR A 123 3.38 -8.43 4.30
CA THR A 123 3.40 -9.84 4.67
C THR A 123 2.63 -10.73 3.69
N ALA A 124 1.50 -10.25 3.15
CA ALA A 124 0.77 -11.00 2.14
C ALA A 124 1.55 -11.06 0.81
N ALA A 125 2.15 -9.94 0.41
CA ALA A 125 2.97 -9.84 -0.78
C ALA A 125 4.19 -10.76 -0.73
N ALA A 126 4.94 -10.78 0.38
CA ALA A 126 6.09 -11.66 0.55
C ALA A 126 5.74 -13.15 0.38
N ARG A 127 4.53 -13.55 0.80
CA ARG A 127 4.05 -14.93 0.60
C ARG A 127 3.71 -15.23 -0.85
N MET A 128 3.15 -14.26 -1.57
CA MET A 128 2.86 -14.40 -3.00
C MET A 128 4.17 -14.50 -3.80
N VAL A 129 5.14 -13.64 -3.51
CA VAL A 129 6.48 -13.66 -4.13
C VAL A 129 7.18 -14.99 -3.85
N HIS A 130 7.15 -15.47 -2.60
CA HIS A 130 7.71 -16.78 -2.28
C HIS A 130 7.04 -17.93 -3.06
N ALA A 131 5.72 -17.87 -3.24
CA ALA A 131 4.99 -18.87 -4.02
C ALA A 131 5.26 -18.76 -5.54
N ALA A 132 5.54 -17.56 -6.04
CA ALA A 132 5.83 -17.31 -7.45
C ALA A 132 7.25 -17.75 -7.88
N GLY A 133 8.18 -17.83 -6.92
CA GLY A 133 9.59 -18.15 -7.18
C GLY A 133 10.26 -17.02 -7.96
N ASP A 134 10.94 -17.34 -9.06
CA ASP A 134 11.64 -16.35 -9.90
C ASP A 134 10.70 -15.54 -10.81
N ARG A 135 9.38 -15.79 -10.76
CA ARG A 135 8.40 -15.08 -11.59
C ARG A 135 8.02 -13.75 -10.94
N PRO A 136 8.15 -12.61 -11.64
CA PRO A 136 7.83 -11.32 -11.07
C PRO A 136 6.32 -11.21 -10.77
N CYS A 137 6.01 -10.69 -9.58
CA CYS A 137 4.65 -10.30 -9.21
C CYS A 137 4.42 -8.81 -9.50
N ILE A 138 3.24 -8.46 -10.01
CA ILE A 138 2.84 -7.09 -10.32
C ILE A 138 1.61 -6.73 -9.49
N GLU A 139 1.63 -5.57 -8.82
CA GLU A 139 0.51 -5.13 -7.99
C GLU A 139 -0.48 -4.38 -8.88
N MET A 140 -1.69 -4.94 -9.03
CA MET A 140 -2.77 -4.35 -9.84
C MET A 140 -4.11 -4.25 -9.07
N GLY A 141 -4.05 -4.30 -7.74
CA GLY A 141 -5.18 -4.39 -6.82
C GLY A 141 -5.81 -3.04 -6.43
N SER A 142 -5.28 -1.92 -6.91
CA SER A 142 -5.76 -0.56 -6.57
C SER A 142 -7.29 -0.38 -6.70
N ARG A 143 -7.94 -1.10 -7.62
CA ARG A 143 -9.41 -1.04 -7.84
C ARG A 143 -10.25 -1.83 -6.81
N ARG A 144 -9.63 -2.53 -5.88
CA ARG A 144 -10.27 -3.40 -4.87
C ARG A 144 -9.95 -2.99 -3.42
N THR A 145 -9.28 -1.86 -3.25
CA THR A 145 -8.95 -1.29 -1.95
C THR A 145 -9.51 0.12 -1.86
N HIS A 146 -9.51 0.69 -0.65
CA HIS A 146 -9.93 2.08 -0.43
C HIS A 146 -9.03 3.02 -1.23
N GLU A 147 -9.60 4.07 -1.82
CA GLU A 147 -8.89 4.98 -2.74
C GLU A 147 -7.67 5.64 -2.06
N GLU A 148 -7.82 6.03 -0.80
CA GLU A 148 -6.71 6.58 0.01
C GLU A 148 -5.66 5.53 0.39
N ALA A 149 -6.06 4.24 0.47
CA ALA A 149 -5.16 3.14 0.81
C ALA A 149 -4.43 2.56 -0.40
N ALA A 150 -4.91 2.80 -1.63
CA ALA A 150 -4.36 2.19 -2.84
C ALA A 150 -2.86 2.47 -3.03
N VAL A 151 -2.43 3.71 -2.80
CA VAL A 151 -1.02 4.11 -2.90
C VAL A 151 -0.16 3.43 -1.82
N ALA A 152 -0.69 3.32 -0.60
CA ALA A 152 0.00 2.65 0.50
C ALA A 152 0.11 1.14 0.26
N SER A 153 -0.97 0.51 -0.21
CA SER A 153 -1.00 -0.91 -0.56
C SER A 153 0.02 -1.24 -1.66
N ALA A 154 0.11 -0.41 -2.71
CA ALA A 154 1.10 -0.57 -3.78
C ALA A 154 2.55 -0.52 -3.26
N ARG A 155 2.83 0.45 -2.37
CA ARG A 155 4.14 0.57 -1.72
C ARG A 155 4.46 -0.63 -0.83
N ALA A 156 3.53 -1.03 0.04
CA ALA A 156 3.71 -2.16 0.93
C ALA A 156 3.90 -3.47 0.15
N ALA A 157 3.19 -3.66 -0.97
CA ALA A 157 3.39 -4.82 -1.84
C ALA A 157 4.80 -4.84 -2.46
N TYR A 158 5.30 -3.67 -2.88
CA TYR A 158 6.68 -3.53 -3.40
C TYR A 158 7.73 -3.87 -2.34
N ILE A 159 7.57 -3.37 -1.10
CA ILE A 159 8.43 -3.76 0.04
C ILE A 159 8.37 -5.27 0.29
N GLY A 160 7.18 -5.88 0.16
CA GLY A 160 7.00 -7.32 0.23
C GLY A 160 7.61 -8.10 -0.93
N GLY A 161 8.19 -7.44 -1.94
CA GLY A 161 8.94 -8.07 -3.03
C GLY A 161 8.22 -8.11 -4.39
N PHE A 162 7.08 -7.44 -4.53
CA PHE A 162 6.49 -7.26 -5.87
C PHE A 162 7.44 -6.43 -6.74
N ALA A 163 7.54 -6.77 -8.03
CA ALA A 163 8.50 -6.13 -8.94
C ALA A 163 8.03 -4.76 -9.45
N SER A 164 6.71 -4.52 -9.51
CA SER A 164 6.12 -3.30 -10.04
C SER A 164 4.65 -3.14 -9.61
N THR A 165 4.04 -1.99 -9.91
CA THR A 165 2.63 -1.68 -9.65
C THR A 165 1.96 -1.01 -10.87
N SER A 166 0.64 -1.15 -11.02
CA SER A 166 -0.15 -0.31 -11.92
C SER A 166 -0.46 1.08 -11.37
N ASN A 167 -0.17 1.33 -10.08
CA ASN A 167 -0.50 2.57 -9.40
C ASN A 167 0.51 3.69 -9.72
N LEU A 168 0.13 4.58 -10.64
CA LEU A 168 0.99 5.70 -11.06
C LEU A 168 1.31 6.68 -9.92
N ALA A 169 0.41 6.86 -8.96
CA ALA A 169 0.65 7.74 -7.82
C ALA A 169 1.72 7.15 -6.88
N ALA A 170 1.76 5.82 -6.72
CA ALA A 170 2.83 5.13 -6.01
C ALA A 170 4.17 5.26 -6.76
N GLY A 171 4.17 5.12 -8.09
CA GLY A 171 5.36 5.40 -8.91
C GLY A 171 5.87 6.83 -8.75
N ARG A 172 4.98 7.83 -8.78
CA ARG A 172 5.35 9.24 -8.60
C ARG A 172 5.89 9.54 -7.19
N ARG A 173 5.23 9.03 -6.14
CA ARG A 173 5.56 9.36 -4.75
C ARG A 173 6.77 8.58 -4.23
N TRP A 174 6.92 7.32 -4.64
CA TRP A 174 7.88 6.38 -4.06
C TRP A 174 8.87 5.80 -5.07
N GLN A 175 8.84 6.28 -6.32
CA GLN A 175 9.73 5.81 -7.40
C GLN A 175 9.66 4.30 -7.66
N ILE A 176 8.49 3.71 -7.37
CA ILE A 176 8.23 2.28 -7.62
C ILE A 176 8.08 2.08 -9.14
N PRO A 177 8.72 1.06 -9.73
CA PRO A 177 8.51 0.72 -11.13
C PRO A 177 7.02 0.54 -11.45
N THR A 178 6.52 1.26 -12.45
CA THR A 178 5.13 1.16 -12.87
C THR A 178 4.99 0.38 -14.16
N THR A 179 3.99 -0.49 -14.23
CA THR A 179 3.64 -1.20 -15.46
C THR A 179 2.12 -1.33 -15.59
N GLY A 180 1.63 -1.38 -16.83
CA GLY A 180 0.22 -1.52 -17.12
C GLY A 180 0.03 -2.08 -18.52
N THR A 181 -1.10 -2.73 -18.73
CA THR A 181 -1.51 -3.25 -20.03
C THR A 181 -2.89 -2.70 -20.36
N ALA A 182 -3.32 -2.85 -21.63
CA ALA A 182 -4.67 -2.52 -22.02
C ALA A 182 -5.71 -3.29 -21.19
N ALA A 183 -6.87 -2.66 -20.96
CA ALA A 183 -8.06 -3.30 -20.40
C ALA A 183 -8.97 -3.79 -21.53
N HIS A 184 -9.91 -4.69 -21.24
CA HIS A 184 -10.88 -5.16 -22.23
C HIS A 184 -11.66 -4.02 -22.90
N ALA A 185 -11.93 -2.93 -22.18
CA ALA A 185 -12.59 -1.75 -22.73
C ALA A 185 -11.84 -1.14 -23.93
N PHE A 186 -10.51 -1.26 -23.98
CA PHE A 186 -9.73 -0.80 -25.13
C PHE A 186 -9.94 -1.68 -26.36
N THR A 187 -10.06 -3.00 -26.20
CA THR A 187 -10.42 -3.87 -27.32
C THR A 187 -11.86 -3.60 -27.78
N LEU A 188 -12.79 -3.47 -26.83
CA LEU A 188 -14.22 -3.29 -27.09
C LEU A 188 -14.63 -1.94 -27.70
N VAL A 189 -13.76 -0.93 -27.68
CA VAL A 189 -14.05 0.37 -28.33
C VAL A 189 -13.72 0.36 -29.83
N HIS A 190 -13.06 -0.69 -30.32
CA HIS A 190 -12.76 -0.87 -31.74
C HIS A 190 -13.79 -1.82 -32.39
N ASP A 191 -13.95 -1.71 -33.71
CA ASP A 191 -14.88 -2.56 -34.47
C ASP A 191 -14.47 -4.04 -34.46
N ASP A 192 -13.17 -4.31 -34.36
CA ASP A 192 -12.61 -5.65 -34.24
C ASP A 192 -11.28 -5.67 -33.43
N GLU A 193 -10.92 -6.86 -32.95
CA GLU A 193 -9.72 -7.08 -32.13
C GLU A 193 -8.40 -6.83 -32.89
N PRO A 194 -8.23 -7.25 -34.17
CA PRO A 194 -7.05 -6.90 -34.95
C PRO A 194 -6.80 -5.38 -35.05
N ALA A 195 -7.86 -4.58 -35.23
CA ALA A 195 -7.75 -3.12 -35.27
C ALA A 195 -7.26 -2.56 -33.93
N ALA A 196 -7.79 -3.07 -32.80
CA ALA A 196 -7.33 -2.67 -31.47
C ALA A 196 -5.84 -3.00 -31.25
N PHE A 197 -5.40 -4.20 -31.62
CA PHE A 197 -4.00 -4.60 -31.45
C PHE A 197 -3.06 -3.81 -32.36
N ALA A 198 -3.45 -3.58 -33.62
CA ALA A 198 -2.69 -2.73 -34.54
C ALA A 198 -2.55 -1.30 -33.98
N ALA A 199 -3.61 -0.72 -33.41
CA ALA A 199 -3.58 0.59 -32.79
C ALA A 199 -2.63 0.64 -31.58
N GLN A 200 -2.67 -0.37 -30.71
CA GLN A 200 -1.77 -0.44 -29.55
C GLN A 200 -0.30 -0.60 -29.96
N VAL A 201 -0.01 -1.49 -30.92
CA VAL A 201 1.37 -1.69 -31.44
C VAL A 201 1.89 -0.42 -32.13
N ALA A 202 1.05 0.28 -32.90
CA ALA A 202 1.43 1.54 -33.51
C ALA A 202 1.77 2.63 -32.47
N SER A 203 1.06 2.65 -31.33
CA SER A 203 1.27 3.65 -30.28
C SER A 203 2.41 3.32 -29.30
N LEU A 204 2.57 2.05 -28.93
CA LEU A 204 3.49 1.63 -27.85
C LEU A 204 4.70 0.84 -28.37
N GLY A 205 4.72 0.52 -29.66
CA GLY A 205 5.71 -0.36 -30.27
C GLY A 205 5.37 -1.85 -30.11
N PRO A 206 6.08 -2.72 -30.85
CA PRO A 206 5.81 -4.16 -30.88
C PRO A 206 6.08 -4.86 -29.54
N GLY A 207 6.99 -4.32 -28.70
CA GLY A 207 7.33 -4.87 -27.39
C GLY A 207 6.25 -4.74 -26.30
N THR A 208 5.03 -4.33 -26.67
CA THR A 208 3.90 -4.18 -25.75
C THR A 208 3.34 -5.54 -25.27
N THR A 209 2.45 -5.50 -24.28
CA THR A 209 1.68 -6.66 -23.82
C THR A 209 0.22 -6.56 -24.30
N LEU A 210 -0.24 -7.56 -25.05
CA LEU A 210 -1.60 -7.58 -25.63
C LEU A 210 -2.54 -8.47 -24.82
N LEU A 211 -3.77 -8.01 -24.59
CA LEU A 211 -4.82 -8.74 -23.86
C LEU A 211 -5.61 -9.63 -24.83
N VAL A 212 -5.47 -10.94 -24.73
CA VAL A 212 -5.90 -11.88 -25.79
C VAL A 212 -7.19 -12.64 -25.48
N ASP A 213 -7.80 -12.45 -24.31
CA ASP A 213 -8.97 -13.21 -23.84
C ASP A 213 -10.26 -12.37 -23.84
N THR A 214 -10.36 -11.37 -24.73
CA THR A 214 -11.61 -10.59 -24.85
C THR A 214 -12.73 -11.40 -25.51
N TYR A 215 -12.40 -12.24 -26.49
CA TYR A 215 -13.37 -13.07 -27.22
C TYR A 215 -13.01 -14.55 -27.20
N ASP A 216 -11.87 -14.91 -27.79
CA ASP A 216 -11.34 -16.27 -27.88
C ASP A 216 -9.81 -16.22 -27.75
N VAL A 217 -9.26 -16.95 -26.78
CA VAL A 217 -7.81 -16.93 -26.46
C VAL A 217 -6.97 -17.33 -27.67
N SER A 218 -7.35 -18.41 -28.34
CA SER A 218 -6.61 -18.92 -29.50
C SER A 218 -6.60 -17.92 -30.67
N GLY A 219 -7.75 -17.29 -30.94
CA GLY A 219 -7.89 -16.20 -31.91
C GLY A 219 -7.06 -14.97 -31.52
N GLY A 220 -7.16 -14.53 -30.27
CA GLY A 220 -6.44 -13.37 -29.75
C GLY A 220 -4.93 -13.54 -29.83
N ILE A 221 -4.39 -14.73 -29.55
CA ILE A 221 -2.96 -15.01 -29.70
C ILE A 221 -2.52 -14.88 -31.17
N ARG A 222 -3.30 -15.43 -32.12
CA ARG A 222 -3.00 -15.29 -33.55
C ARG A 222 -3.04 -13.83 -33.99
N ASN A 223 -4.03 -13.07 -33.52
CA ASN A 223 -4.16 -11.64 -33.81
C ASN A 223 -2.99 -10.83 -33.22
N ALA A 224 -2.56 -11.15 -32.00
CA ALA A 224 -1.42 -10.51 -31.34
C ALA A 224 -0.11 -10.73 -32.10
N VAL A 225 0.14 -11.98 -32.54
CA VAL A 225 1.30 -12.32 -33.37
C VAL A 225 1.24 -11.62 -34.74
N ALA A 226 0.06 -11.55 -35.36
CA ALA A 226 -0.12 -10.84 -36.62
C ALA A 226 0.17 -9.33 -36.50
N ALA A 227 -0.20 -8.72 -35.37
CA ALA A 227 -0.02 -7.28 -35.13
C ALA A 227 1.43 -6.89 -34.79
N ALA A 228 2.13 -7.67 -33.96
CA ALA A 228 3.46 -7.31 -33.44
C ALA A 228 4.62 -8.14 -34.02
N GLY A 229 4.33 -9.23 -34.72
CA GLY A 229 5.34 -10.14 -35.28
C GLY A 229 6.25 -10.74 -34.21
N THR A 230 7.52 -10.92 -34.56
CA THR A 230 8.56 -11.44 -33.64
C THR A 230 8.98 -10.45 -32.56
N GLY A 231 8.52 -9.19 -32.64
CA GLY A 231 8.79 -8.17 -31.64
C GLY A 231 7.80 -8.15 -30.47
N LEU A 232 6.79 -9.03 -30.47
CA LEU A 232 5.77 -9.09 -29.41
C LEU A 232 6.41 -9.29 -28.04
N GLY A 233 6.11 -8.38 -27.10
CA GLY A 233 6.67 -8.43 -25.75
C GLY A 233 6.07 -9.55 -24.91
N ALA A 234 4.75 -9.54 -24.74
CA ALA A 234 4.00 -10.57 -24.01
C ALA A 234 2.51 -10.59 -24.39
N ILE A 235 1.79 -11.59 -23.88
CA ILE A 235 0.32 -11.63 -23.87
C ILE A 235 -0.19 -11.66 -22.43
N ARG A 236 -1.41 -11.18 -22.20
CA ARG A 236 -2.11 -11.26 -20.92
C ARG A 236 -3.38 -12.11 -21.05
N LEU A 237 -3.60 -12.97 -20.06
CA LEU A 237 -4.82 -13.73 -19.80
C LEU A 237 -5.39 -13.26 -18.44
N ASP A 238 -6.68 -12.94 -18.39
CA ASP A 238 -7.39 -12.46 -17.20
C ASP A 238 -8.58 -13.38 -16.80
N SER A 239 -8.84 -14.44 -17.58
CA SER A 239 -9.95 -15.37 -17.39
C SER A 239 -9.59 -16.82 -17.77
N GLY A 240 -10.49 -17.77 -17.46
CA GLY A 240 -10.30 -19.19 -17.75
C GLY A 240 -9.48 -19.95 -16.69
N ASP A 241 -9.12 -21.20 -17.00
CA ASP A 241 -8.15 -21.97 -16.21
C ASP A 241 -6.74 -21.59 -16.65
N LEU A 242 -6.18 -20.59 -15.97
CA LEU A 242 -4.86 -20.03 -16.30
C LEU A 242 -3.73 -21.07 -16.30
N LEU A 243 -3.82 -22.15 -15.52
CA LEU A 243 -2.79 -23.19 -15.51
C LEU A 243 -2.83 -24.02 -16.81
N THR A 244 -4.02 -24.28 -17.31
CA THR A 244 -4.25 -24.99 -18.56
C THR A 244 -3.92 -24.09 -19.75
N GLU A 245 -4.45 -22.87 -19.77
CA GLU A 245 -4.24 -21.91 -20.86
C GLU A 245 -2.78 -21.50 -21.03
N ALA A 246 -2.02 -21.34 -19.93
CA ALA A 246 -0.60 -20.98 -20.02
C ALA A 246 0.30 -22.10 -20.59
N ARG A 247 -0.22 -23.32 -20.74
CA ARG A 247 0.50 -24.49 -21.29
C ARG A 247 0.07 -24.88 -22.70
N ALA A 248 -1.12 -24.44 -23.12
CA ALA A 248 -1.70 -24.72 -24.42
C ALA A 248 -1.00 -23.92 -25.53
#